data_AF-A0A2E0CLK7-F1
#
_entry.id   AF-A0A2E0CLK7-F1
#
_cell.length_a   1.000
_cell.length_b   1.000
_cell.length_c   1.000
_cell.angle_alpha   90.00
_cell.angle_beta   90.00
_cell.angle_gamma   90.00
#
_symmetry.space_group_name_H-M   'P 1'
#
loop_
_entity.id
_entity.type
_entity.pdbx_description
1 polymer ?
#
loop_
_entity_poly.entity_id
_entity_poly.type
_entity_poly.pdbx_seq_one_letter_code
_entity_poly.pdbx_strand_id
1 'polypeptide(L)'
;MKVLDVLIKQAGGKKLWQLPVMGQPIGNQDLDEIIAVWYPSHQAFLSITQQPASEENFRLRNLCVKYAVLHRCPGDVIALS
;
A
#
# COMPACT_ATOMS: atom_id res chain seq x y z
N MET A 1 -0.52 8.97 4.89
CA MET A 1 -1.88 9.54 4.78
C MET A 1 -2.84 8.75 5.67
N LYS A 2 -3.62 9.40 6.56
CA LYS A 2 -4.51 8.68 7.50
C LYS A 2 -5.62 7.89 6.80
N VAL A 3 -6.12 8.38 5.66
CA VAL A 3 -7.21 7.71 4.91
C VAL A 3 -6.80 6.35 4.35
N LEU A 4 -5.52 6.15 4.02
CA LEU A 4 -5.02 4.87 3.54
C LEU A 4 -5.17 3.78 4.61
N ASP A 5 -4.89 4.10 5.87
CA ASP A 5 -5.04 3.15 6.98
C ASP A 5 -6.51 2.76 7.19
N VAL A 6 -7.44 3.71 7.01
CA VAL A 6 -8.89 3.45 7.05
C VAL A 6 -9.30 2.55 5.90
N LEU A 7 -8.85 2.86 4.67
CA LEU A 7 -9.16 2.09 3.48
C LEU A 7 -8.67 0.63 3.59
N ILE A 8 -7.43 0.45 4.04
CA ILE A 8 -6.84 -0.88 4.28
C ILE A 8 -7.71 -1.66 5.27
N LYS A 9 -8.10 -1.03 6.38
CA LYS A 9 -8.93 -1.66 7.42
C LYS A 9 -10.32 -2.03 6.88
N GLN A 10 -10.95 -1.18 6.06
CA GLN A 10 -12.25 -1.46 5.44
C GLN A 10 -12.20 -2.67 4.51
N ALA A 11 -11.10 -2.85 3.78
CA ALA A 11 -10.83 -4.04 2.97
C ALA A 11 -10.40 -5.27 3.79
N GLY A 12 -10.38 -5.20 5.13
CA GLY A 12 -9.94 -6.28 6.01
C GLY A 12 -8.42 -6.50 6.05
N GLY A 13 -7.63 -5.60 5.46
CA GLY A 13 -6.18 -5.65 5.46
C GLY A 13 -5.54 -5.04 6.71
N LYS A 14 -4.21 -5.16 6.78
CA LYS A 14 -3.38 -4.60 7.85
C LYS A 14 -2.11 -4.01 7.24
N LYS A 15 -1.81 -2.74 7.57
CA LYS A 15 -0.49 -2.16 7.29
C LYS A 15 0.55 -2.84 8.18
N LEU A 16 1.55 -3.46 7.59
CA LEU A 16 2.62 -4.17 8.31
C LEU A 16 3.71 -3.18 8.73
N TRP A 17 4.19 -2.40 7.78
CA TRP A 17 5.22 -1.39 7.98
C TRP A 17 5.15 -0.32 6.90
N GLN A 18 5.76 0.83 7.20
CA GLN A 18 5.92 1.97 6.32
C GLN A 18 7.27 2.59 6.62
N LEU A 19 8.13 2.69 5.61
CA LEU A 19 9.51 3.13 5.77
C LEU A 19 9.85 4.19 4.71
N PRO A 20 10.59 5.25 5.07
CA PRO A 20 11.16 6.17 4.08
C PRO A 20 12.28 5.48 3.29
N VAL A 21 12.44 5.85 2.02
CA VAL A 21 13.58 5.43 1.20
C VAL A 21 14.70 6.46 1.39
N MET A 22 15.85 6.02 1.89
CA MET A 22 17.01 6.90 2.13
C MET A 22 18.04 6.88 0.99
N GLY A 23 17.81 6.06 -0.03
CA GLY A 23 18.70 5.88 -1.17
C GLY A 23 18.60 4.49 -1.75
N GLN A 24 19.09 4.34 -2.99
CA GLN A 24 19.05 3.09 -3.74
C GLN A 24 20.44 2.80 -4.30
N PRO A 25 21.15 1.76 -3.83
CA PRO A 25 22.50 1.45 -4.29
C PRO A 25 22.54 0.83 -5.70
N ILE A 26 21.45 0.22 -6.15
CA ILE A 26 21.34 -0.45 -7.46
C ILE A 26 19.97 -0.17 -8.07
N GLY A 27 19.96 0.25 -9.33
CA GLY A 27 18.75 0.66 -10.05
C GLY A 27 18.37 2.12 -9.78
N ASN A 28 17.31 2.59 -10.43
CA ASN A 28 16.80 3.94 -10.24
C ASN A 28 15.27 3.91 -10.18
N GLN A 29 14.74 4.03 -8.97
CA GLN A 29 13.33 4.23 -8.69
C GLN A 29 13.22 5.47 -7.80
N ASP A 30 12.58 6.50 -8.34
CA ASP A 30 12.30 7.75 -7.62
C ASP A 30 11.15 7.50 -6.63
N LEU A 31 11.49 6.87 -5.50
CA LEU A 31 10.57 6.48 -4.44
C LEU A 31 10.95 7.20 -3.16
N ASP A 32 9.99 7.87 -2.54
CA ASP A 32 10.15 8.52 -1.23
C ASP A 32 9.86 7.54 -0.07
N GLU A 33 8.97 6.56 -0.29
CA GLU A 33 8.51 5.64 0.74
C GLU A 33 8.16 4.25 0.20
N ILE A 34 8.23 3.25 1.09
CA ILE A 34 7.76 1.88 0.84
C ILE A 34 6.73 1.52 1.91
N ILE A 35 5.60 0.95 1.48
CA ILE A 35 4.50 0.54 2.34
C ILE A 35 4.21 -0.93 2.09
N ALA A 36 4.20 -1.74 3.15
CA ALA A 36 3.71 -3.11 3.08
C ALA A 36 2.33 -3.24 3.71
N VAL A 37 1.43 -3.87 2.96
CA VAL A 37 0.07 -4.13 3.38
C VAL A 37 -0.25 -5.60 3.18
N TRP A 38 -0.69 -6.25 4.25
CA TRP A 38 -1.23 -7.59 4.20
C TRP A 38 -2.74 -7.53 3.95
N TYR A 39 -3.24 -8.43 3.10
CA TYR A 39 -4.66 -8.64 2.89
C TYR A 39 -5.00 -10.11 3.13
N PRO A 40 -6.19 -10.43 3.68
CA PRO A 40 -6.58 -11.80 4.01
C PRO A 40 -6.84 -12.67 2.76
N SER A 41 -7.08 -12.04 1.61
CA SER A 41 -7.23 -12.72 0.33
C SER A 41 -6.93 -11.77 -0.82
N HIS A 42 -6.76 -12.33 -2.02
CA HIS A 42 -6.68 -11.52 -3.23
C HIS A 42 -7.96 -10.70 -3.46
N GLN A 43 -9.13 -11.29 -3.18
CA GLN A 43 -10.41 -10.60 -3.33
C GLN A 43 -10.53 -9.39 -2.39
N ALA A 44 -9.99 -9.49 -1.17
CA ALA A 44 -9.94 -8.38 -0.23
C ALA A 44 -9.13 -7.20 -0.80
N PHE A 45 -7.95 -7.46 -1.38
CA PHE A 45 -7.17 -6.44 -2.08
C PHE A 45 -7.94 -5.81 -3.25
N LEU A 46 -8.63 -6.60 -4.08
CA LEU A 46 -9.41 -6.05 -5.20
C LEU A 46 -10.60 -5.20 -4.73
N SER A 47 -11.13 -5.47 -3.54
CA SER A 47 -12.28 -4.73 -3.01
C SER A 47 -11.96 -3.29 -2.58
N ILE A 48 -10.67 -2.89 -2.53
CA ILE A 48 -10.27 -1.53 -2.10
C ILE A 48 -10.96 -0.43 -2.90
N THR A 49 -11.24 -0.65 -4.19
CA THR A 49 -11.87 0.35 -5.06
C THR A 49 -13.34 0.59 -4.70
N GLN A 50 -13.95 -0.34 -3.97
CA GLN A 50 -15.38 -0.35 -3.61
C GLN A 50 -15.63 0.09 -2.16
N GLN A 51 -14.56 0.29 -1.37
CA GLN A 51 -14.70 0.66 0.04
C GLN A 51 -15.07 2.14 0.21
N PRO A 52 -15.76 2.54 1.29
CA PRO A 52 -16.19 3.93 1.50
C PRO A 52 -15.06 4.96 1.46
N ALA A 53 -13.86 4.62 1.95
CA ALA A 53 -12.71 5.53 1.95
C ALA A 53 -11.95 5.57 0.60
N SER A 54 -12.40 4.80 -0.41
CA SER A 54 -11.75 4.66 -1.71
C SER A 54 -11.59 6.01 -2.41
N GLU A 55 -12.69 6.75 -2.56
CA GLU A 55 -12.71 8.01 -3.31
C GLU A 55 -11.71 9.03 -2.75
N GLU A 56 -11.77 9.29 -1.45
CA GLU A 56 -10.87 10.25 -0.80
C GLU A 56 -9.41 9.77 -0.83
N ASN A 57 -9.17 8.47 -0.67
CA ASN A 57 -7.83 7.91 -0.78
C ASN A 57 -7.25 8.10 -2.19
N PHE A 58 -8.02 7.82 -3.25
CA PHE A 58 -7.56 8.02 -4.62
C PHE A 58 -7.38 9.50 -4.96
N ARG A 59 -8.25 10.38 -4.45
CA ARG A 59 -8.09 11.83 -4.60
C ARG A 59 -6.77 12.32 -3.98
N LEU A 60 -6.49 11.96 -2.72
CA LEU A 60 -5.23 12.33 -2.05
C LEU A 60 -4.01 11.68 -2.71
N ARG A 61 -4.11 10.41 -3.11
CA ARG A 61 -3.05 9.72 -3.84
C ARG A 61 -2.71 10.47 -5.12
N ASN A 62 -3.69 10.91 -5.90
CA ASN A 62 -3.46 11.64 -7.15
C ASN A 62 -2.82 13.02 -6.92
N LEU A 63 -3.04 13.64 -5.76
CA LEU A 63 -2.41 14.92 -5.41
C LEU A 63 -0.96 14.77 -4.93
N CYS A 64 -0.65 13.69 -4.21
CA CYS A 64 0.64 13.55 -3.53
C CYS A 64 1.60 12.53 -4.16
N VAL A 65 1.08 11.56 -4.91
CA VAL A 65 1.88 10.43 -5.43
C VAL A 65 2.10 10.61 -6.93
N LYS A 66 3.26 11.13 -7.29
CA LYS A 66 3.69 11.30 -8.69
C LYS A 66 3.97 9.96 -9.38
N TYR A 67 4.56 9.01 -8.66
CA TYR A 67 4.95 7.70 -9.15
C TYR A 67 4.78 6.65 -8.05
N ALA A 68 4.34 5.45 -8.42
CA ALA A 68 4.29 4.32 -7.50
C ALA A 68 4.33 3.00 -8.26
N VAL A 69 4.94 1.99 -7.64
CA VAL A 69 4.94 0.61 -8.12
C VAL A 69 4.19 -0.25 -7.11
N LEU A 70 3.30 -1.12 -7.59
CA LEU A 70 2.62 -2.10 -6.75
C LEU A 70 3.18 -3.49 -7.04
N HIS A 71 3.75 -4.12 -6.02
CA HIS A 71 4.18 -5.51 -6.06
C HIS A 71 3.21 -6.37 -5.26
N ARG A 72 2.74 -7.47 -5.86
CA ARG A 72 2.02 -8.52 -5.15
C ARG A 72 3.02 -9.62 -4.78
N CYS A 73 3.15 -9.90 -3.49
CA CYS A 73 4.02 -10.93 -2.96
C CYS A 73 3.18 -12.05 -2.32
N PRO A 74 3.62 -13.32 -2.41
CA PRO A 74 3.02 -14.42 -1.63
C PRO A 74 3.20 -14.17 -0.13
N GLY A 75 2.12 -14.31 0.65
CA GLY A 75 2.13 -14.05 2.09
C GLY A 75 2.75 -15.19 2.92
N ASP A 76 2.92 -16.37 2.32
CA ASP A 76 3.48 -17.59 2.89
C ASP A 76 5.00 -17.68 2.78
N VAL A 77 5.62 -16.83 1.96
CA VAL A 77 7.08 -16.80 1.74
C VAL A 77 7.77 -15.76 2.62
N ILE A 78 7.02 -14.81 3.18
CA ILE A 78 7.57 -13.71 3.99
C ILE A 78 7.19 -13.96 5.45
N ALA A 79 8.19 -14.12 6.32
CA ALA A 79 7.97 -14.19 7.76
C ALA A 79 7.32 -12.88 8.23
N LEU A 80 6.03 -12.94 8.57
CA LEU A 80 5.32 -11.84 9.20
C LEU A 80 5.75 -11.81 10.67
N SER A 81 6.83 -11.08 10.94
CA SER A 81 7.35 -10.81 12.30
C SER A 81 6.32 -10.10 13.16
#